data_AF-A0AAD8AG57-F1
#
_entry.id   AF-A0AAD8AG57-F1
#
_cell.length_a   1.000
_cell.length_b   1.000
_cell.length_c   1.000
_cell.angle_alpha   90.00
_cell.angle_beta   90.00
_cell.angle_gamma   90.00
#
_symmetry.space_group_name_H-M   'P 1'
#
loop_
_entity.id
_entity.type
_entity.pdbx_description
1 polymer ?
#
loop_
_entity_poly.entity_id
_entity_poly.type
_entity_poly.pdbx_seq_one_letter_code
_entity_poly.pdbx_strand_id
1 'polypeptide(L)'
;MDPLFRQLAKCVSSPHFQVAERALYYWNNEYIMSLISDNAAEILPIMFPSLYRNSKSHWNKTIHGLIYNALKLFMEMNQKLFDECSQQYKQERQNLLINLKIGLECWDR
;
A
#
# COMPACT_ATOMS: atom_id res chain seq x y z
N MET A 1 9.23 -13.23 2.23
CA MET A 1 9.43 -12.14 1.23
C MET A 1 9.37 -10.75 1.87
N ASP A 2 8.93 -10.68 3.13
CA ASP A 2 8.71 -9.50 3.94
C ASP A 2 9.73 -8.33 3.81
N PRO A 3 11.06 -8.48 3.99
CA PRO A 3 11.97 -7.33 3.99
C PRO A 3 12.02 -6.58 2.64
N LEU A 4 11.92 -7.33 1.54
CA LEU A 4 11.91 -6.77 0.19
C LEU A 4 10.66 -5.91 -0.05
N PHE A 5 9.48 -6.46 0.25
CA PHE A 5 8.22 -5.76 0.01
C PHE A 5 8.02 -4.59 0.98
N ARG A 6 8.55 -4.66 2.20
CA ARG A 6 8.61 -3.47 3.08
C ARG A 6 9.43 -2.35 2.48
N GLN A 7 10.54 -2.67 1.80
CA GLN A 7 11.34 -1.66 1.11
C GLN A 7 10.64 -1.15 -0.16
N LEU A 8 10.03 -2.03 -0.95
CA LEU A 8 9.25 -1.62 -2.12
C LEU A 8 8.07 -0.70 -1.73
N ALA A 9 7.37 -1.01 -0.64
CA ALA A 9 6.30 -0.17 -0.10
C ALA A 9 6.78 1.28 0.19
N LYS A 10 7.98 1.42 0.76
CA LYS A 10 8.63 2.73 0.97
C LYS A 10 8.98 3.41 -0.36
N CYS A 11 9.54 2.67 -1.31
CA CYS A 11 9.90 3.21 -2.63
C CYS A 11 8.66 3.70 -3.41
N VAL A 12 7.56 2.94 -3.39
CA VAL A 12 6.27 3.33 -3.99
C VAL A 12 5.70 4.58 -3.33
N SER A 13 5.90 4.74 -2.02
CA SER A 13 5.48 5.93 -1.27
C SER A 13 6.46 7.10 -1.38
N SER A 14 7.53 6.97 -2.16
CA SER A 14 8.53 8.02 -2.30
C SER A 14 7.94 9.26 -2.99
N PRO A 15 8.20 10.47 -2.48
CA PRO A 15 7.81 11.70 -3.18
C PRO A 15 8.60 11.89 -4.48
N HIS A 16 9.74 11.20 -4.63
CA HIS A 16 10.58 11.28 -5.82
C HIS A 16 10.05 10.36 -6.92
N PHE A 17 9.50 10.94 -7.98
CA PHE A 17 8.76 10.19 -8.99
C PHE A 17 9.57 9.05 -9.64
N GLN A 18 10.87 9.23 -9.94
CA GLN A 18 11.67 8.16 -10.55
C GLN A 18 11.84 6.93 -9.64
N VAL A 19 11.83 7.13 -8.32
CA VAL A 19 11.93 6.03 -7.35
C VAL A 19 10.61 5.26 -7.30
N ALA A 20 9.49 5.99 -7.19
CA ALA A 20 8.16 5.41 -7.19
C ALA A 20 7.85 4.69 -8.52
N GLU A 21 8.19 5.30 -9.65
CA GLU A 21 8.03 4.75 -10.99
C GLU A 21 8.78 3.44 -11.12
N ARG A 22 10.09 3.44 -10.83
CA ARG A 22 10.91 2.23 -10.98
C ARG A 22 10.45 1.09 -10.07
N ALA A 23 9.94 1.40 -8.89
CA ALA A 23 9.33 0.42 -8.00
C ALA A 23 8.01 -0.13 -8.57
N LEU A 24 7.13 0.72 -9.10
CA LEU A 24 5.86 0.31 -9.69
C LEU A 24 6.02 -0.49 -10.99
N TYR A 25 7.12 -0.31 -11.72
CA TYR A 25 7.44 -1.12 -12.90
C TYR A 25 7.64 -2.62 -12.60
N TYR A 26 7.83 -3.02 -11.34
CA TYR A 26 7.86 -4.43 -10.96
C TYR A 26 6.53 -5.15 -11.25
N TRP A 27 5.40 -4.44 -11.27
CA TRP A 27 4.09 -4.99 -11.62
C TRP A 27 3.93 -5.31 -13.10
N ASN A 28 4.85 -4.86 -13.96
CA ASN A 28 4.84 -5.19 -15.39
C ASN A 28 5.64 -6.46 -15.69
N ASN A 29 6.37 -7.01 -14.71
CA ASN A 29 7.13 -8.24 -14.89
C ASN A 29 6.24 -9.43 -14.52
N GLU A 30 5.86 -10.23 -15.52
CA GLU A 30 4.94 -11.37 -15.35
C GLU A 30 5.45 -12.40 -14.34
N TYR A 31 6.76 -12.66 -14.30
CA TYR A 31 7.36 -13.59 -13.35
C TYR A 31 7.29 -13.07 -11.91
N ILE A 32 7.50 -11.78 -11.72
CA ILE A 32 7.37 -11.16 -10.39
C ILE A 32 5.89 -11.17 -9.98
N MET A 33 4.98 -10.87 -10.91
CA MET A 33 3.54 -10.93 -10.65
C MET A 33 3.06 -12.33 -10.30
N SER A 34 3.57 -13.39 -10.94
CA SER A 34 3.22 -14.77 -10.58
C SER A 34 3.69 -15.11 -9.17
N LEU A 35 4.92 -14.74 -8.80
CA LEU A 35 5.43 -14.91 -7.43
C LEU A 35 4.62 -14.12 -6.40
N ILE A 36 4.19 -12.90 -6.73
CA ILE A 36 3.31 -12.09 -5.89
C ILE A 36 1.97 -12.81 -5.71
N SER A 37 1.41 -13.38 -6.77
CA SER A 37 0.15 -14.12 -6.73
C SER A 37 0.20 -15.32 -5.80
N ASP A 38 1.25 -16.14 -5.90
CA ASP A 38 1.44 -17.32 -5.06
C ASP A 38 1.60 -16.96 -3.57
N ASN A 39 2.07 -15.74 -3.28
CA ASN A 39 2.38 -15.25 -1.93
C ASN A 39 1.50 -14.06 -1.51
N ALA A 40 0.32 -13.90 -2.12
CA ALA A 40 -0.52 -12.73 -1.95
C ALA A 40 -0.91 -12.49 -0.47
N ALA A 41 -1.11 -13.56 0.30
CA ALA A 41 -1.45 -13.50 1.73
C ALA A 41 -0.40 -12.77 2.59
N GLU A 42 0.89 -12.86 2.25
CA GLU A 42 1.97 -12.15 2.95
C GLU A 42 2.21 -10.76 2.33
N ILE A 43 2.17 -10.66 1.00
CA ILE A 43 2.60 -9.47 0.26
C ILE A 43 1.54 -8.37 0.26
N LEU A 44 0.28 -8.71 0.03
CA LEU A 44 -0.80 -7.74 -0.15
C LEU A 44 -0.98 -6.86 1.11
N PRO A 45 -1.00 -7.39 2.35
CA PRO A 45 -1.09 -6.57 3.56
C PRO A 45 0.07 -5.57 3.73
N ILE A 46 1.28 -5.91 3.25
CA ILE A 46 2.46 -5.02 3.33
C ILE A 46 2.34 -3.86 2.33
N MET A 47 1.89 -4.17 1.11
CA MET A 47 1.86 -3.20 0.00
C MET A 47 0.62 -2.31 0.03
N PHE A 48 -0.50 -2.83 0.51
CA PHE A 48 -1.81 -2.17 0.46
C PHE A 48 -1.81 -0.77 1.11
N PRO A 49 -1.30 -0.56 2.35
CA PRO A 49 -1.31 0.75 2.99
C PRO A 49 -0.60 1.83 2.18
N SER A 50 0.53 1.46 1.57
CA SER A 50 1.35 2.36 0.76
C SER A 50 0.65 2.72 -0.55
N LEU A 51 0.10 1.74 -1.26
CA LEU A 51 -0.63 1.99 -2.50
C LEU A 51 -1.92 2.77 -2.26
N TYR A 52 -2.71 2.39 -1.26
CA TYR A 52 -4.01 3.01 -0.98
C TYR A 52 -3.88 4.45 -0.46
N ARG A 53 -2.83 4.76 0.31
CA ARG A 53 -2.56 6.16 0.72
C ARG A 53 -2.21 7.02 -0.49
N ASN A 54 -1.29 6.55 -1.33
CA ASN A 54 -0.78 7.35 -2.44
C ASN A 54 -1.77 7.46 -3.61
N SER A 55 -2.72 6.52 -3.75
CA SER A 55 -3.81 6.66 -4.72
C SER A 55 -4.74 7.85 -4.43
N LYS A 56 -4.70 8.43 -3.22
CA LYS A 56 -5.52 9.61 -2.89
C LYS A 56 -4.81 10.94 -3.10
N SER A 57 -3.48 10.97 -3.03
CA SER A 57 -2.77 12.25 -2.86
C SER A 57 -1.39 12.32 -3.52
N HIS A 58 -1.00 11.37 -4.38
CA HIS A 58 0.28 11.48 -5.08
C HIS A 58 0.24 12.64 -6.10
N TRP A 59 1.25 13.51 -6.09
CA TRP A 59 1.27 14.73 -6.91
C TRP A 59 1.46 14.47 -8.41
N ASN A 60 2.18 13.41 -8.76
CA ASN A 60 2.48 13.03 -10.14
C ASN A 60 1.37 12.14 -10.72
N LYS A 61 0.74 12.57 -11.83
CA LYS A 61 -0.37 11.87 -12.50
C LYS A 61 0.01 10.50 -13.06
N THR A 62 1.24 10.32 -13.55
CA THR A 62 1.72 9.04 -14.08
C THR A 62 1.83 8.01 -12.97
N ILE A 63 2.47 8.39 -11.85
CA ILE A 63 2.59 7.53 -10.67
C ILE A 63 1.21 7.18 -10.13
N HIS A 64 0.30 8.15 -10.10
CA HIS A 64 -1.09 7.93 -9.68
C HIS A 64 -1.76 6.84 -10.52
N GLY A 65 -1.64 6.89 -11.85
CA GLY A 65 -2.14 5.85 -12.76
C GLY A 65 -1.52 4.47 -12.53
N LEU A 66 -0.20 4.42 -12.32
CA LEU A 66 0.51 3.16 -12.02
C LEU A 66 0.05 2.54 -10.69
N ILE A 67 -0.18 3.36 -9.66
CA ILE A 67 -0.72 2.90 -8.38
C ILE A 67 -2.13 2.33 -8.55
N TYR A 68 -3.02 2.98 -9.31
CA TYR A 68 -4.35 2.44 -9.57
C TYR A 68 -4.29 1.11 -10.31
N ASN A 69 -3.40 0.98 -11.30
CA ASN A 69 -3.19 -0.28 -11.99
C ASN A 69 -2.73 -1.38 -11.02
N ALA A 70 -1.74 -1.10 -10.17
CA ALA A 70 -1.26 -2.04 -9.15
C ALA A 70 -2.36 -2.44 -8.16
N LEU A 71 -3.19 -1.49 -7.69
CA LEU A 71 -4.35 -1.79 -6.84
C LEU A 71 -5.38 -2.67 -7.56
N LYS A 72 -5.66 -2.41 -8.83
CA LYS A 72 -6.59 -3.21 -9.65
C LYS A 72 -6.09 -4.64 -9.79
N LEU A 73 -4.81 -4.84 -10.09
CA LEU A 73 -4.19 -6.17 -10.19
C LEU A 73 -4.28 -6.96 -8.89
N PHE A 74 -4.04 -6.31 -7.73
CA PHE A 74 -4.21 -6.97 -6.44
C PHE A 74 -5.66 -7.37 -6.14
N MET A 75 -6.62 -6.53 -6.54
CA MET A 75 -8.04 -6.81 -6.39
C MET A 75 -8.48 -8.00 -7.27
N GLU A 76 -8.03 -8.05 -8.53
CA GLU A 76 -8.28 -9.15 -9.46
C GLU A 76 -7.65 -10.47 -9.00
N MET A 77 -6.48 -10.39 -8.36
CA MET A 77 -5.75 -11.54 -7.85
C MET A 77 -6.45 -12.20 -6.65
N ASN A 78 -6.92 -11.41 -5.68
CA ASN A 78 -7.68 -11.93 -4.54
C ASN A 78 -8.59 -10.86 -3.93
N GLN A 79 -9.82 -10.79 -4.44
CA GLN A 79 -10.84 -9.85 -3.99
C GLN A 79 -11.07 -9.89 -2.48
N LYS A 80 -11.21 -11.10 -1.91
CA LYS A 80 -11.51 -11.29 -0.49
C LYS A 80 -10.39 -10.71 0.40
N LEU A 81 -9.14 -11.06 0.08
CA LEU A 81 -7.99 -10.56 0.83
C LEU A 81 -7.81 -9.05 0.67
N PHE A 82 -8.08 -8.52 -0.52
CA PHE A 82 -8.06 -7.08 -0.78
C PHE A 82 -9.08 -6.33 0.09
N ASP A 83 -10.30 -6.86 0.19
CA ASP A 83 -11.36 -6.29 1.02
C ASP A 83 -11.01 -6.36 2.52
N GLU A 84 -10.42 -7.47 2.98
CA GLU A 84 -9.90 -7.62 4.35
C GLU A 84 -8.82 -6.58 4.66
N CYS A 85 -7.85 -6.38 3.76
CA CYS A 85 -6.80 -5.37 3.94
C CYS A 85 -7.36 -3.93 3.94
N SER A 86 -8.38 -3.67 3.12
CA SER A 86 -9.09 -2.38 3.10
C SER A 86 -9.81 -2.10 4.42
N GLN A 87 -10.46 -3.12 5.00
CA GLN A 87 -11.11 -3.01 6.30
C GLN A 87 -10.09 -2.82 7.43
N GLN A 88 -9.03 -3.64 7.47
CA GLN A 88 -7.97 -3.53 8.47
C GLN A 88 -7.32 -2.14 8.42
N TYR A 89 -6.98 -1.64 7.24
CA TYR A 89 -6.41 -0.31 7.07
C TYR A 89 -7.32 0.79 7.64
N LYS A 90 -8.64 0.70 7.42
CA LYS A 90 -9.61 1.67 7.98
C LYS A 90 -9.65 1.59 9.50
N GLN A 91 -9.66 0.38 10.07
CA GLN A 91 -9.68 0.17 11.52
C GLN A 91 -8.40 0.70 12.18
N GLU A 92 -7.23 0.37 11.63
CA GLU A 92 -5.94 0.89 12.12
C GLU A 92 -5.89 2.42 12.08
N ARG A 93 -6.38 3.02 10.98
CA ARG A 93 -6.49 4.49 10.86
C ARG A 93 -7.40 5.10 11.92
N GLN A 94 -8.53 4.47 12.23
CA GLN A 94 -9.45 4.93 13.28
C GLN A 94 -8.82 4.81 14.67
N ASN A 95 -8.17 3.68 14.97
CA ASN A 95 -7.50 3.44 16.24
C ASN A 95 -6.35 4.43 16.46
N LEU A 96 -5.56 4.74 15.43
CA LEU A 96 -4.53 5.78 15.50
C LEU A 96 -5.11 7.16 15.85
N LEU A 97 -6.26 7.52 15.26
CA LEU A 97 -6.93 8.79 15.58
C LEU A 97 -7.46 8.81 17.01
N ILE A 98 -7.99 7.69 17.52
CA ILE A 98 -8.45 7.57 18.90
C ILE A 98 -7.26 7.70 19.87
N ASN A 99 -6.16 6.98 19.62
CA ASN A 99 -4.97 7.03 20.46
C ASN A 99 -4.34 8.44 20.49
N LEU A 100 -4.36 9.16 19.36
CA LEU A 100 -3.91 10.56 19.31
C LEU A 100 -4.78 11.47 20.18
N LYS A 101 -6.11 11.29 20.16
CA LYS A 101 -7.03 12.06 21.02
C LYS A 101 -6.80 11.78 22.50
N ILE A 102 -6.71 10.51 22.88
CA ILE A 102 -6.42 10.10 24.26
C ILE A 102 -5.08 10.69 24.72
N GLY A 103 -4.07 10.64 23.86
CA GLY A 103 -2.78 11.25 24.14
C GLY A 103 -2.92 12.74 24.46
N LEU A 104 -3.57 13.51 23.58
CA LEU A 104 -3.79 14.94 23.76
C LEU A 104 -4.54 15.25 25.08
N GLU A 105 -5.61 14.52 25.38
CA GLU A 105 -6.37 14.66 26.64
C GLU A 105 -5.53 14.36 27.90
N CYS A 106 -4.51 13.51 27.80
CA CYS A 106 -3.56 13.24 28.88
C CYS A 106 -2.51 14.34 29.04
N TRP A 107 -2.13 15.07 27.97
CA TRP A 107 -1.22 16.21 28.03
C TRP A 107 -1.89 17.48 28.56
N ASP A 108 -3.22 17.58 28.42
CA ASP A 108 -4.02 18.71 28.89
C ASP A 108 -4.40 18.62 30.39
N ARG A 109 -4.02 17.54 31.09
CA ARG A 109 -4.19 17.36 32.55
C ARG A 109 -2.87 17.57 33.29
#